data_AF-A0A1B8DBX8-F1
#
_entry.id   AF-A0A1B8DBX8-F1
#
_cell.length_a   1.000
_cell.length_b   1.000
_cell.length_c   1.000
_cell.angle_alpha   90.00
_cell.angle_beta   90.00
_cell.angle_gamma   90.00
#
_symmetry.space_group_name_H-M   'P 1'
#
loop_
_entity.id
_entity.type
_entity.pdbx_description
1 polymer ?
#
loop_
_entity_poly.entity_id
_entity_poly.type
_entity_poly.pdbx_seq_one_letter_code
_entity_poly.pdbx_strand_id
1 'polypeptide(L)'
;MLQAPCTGFRSISNSKTLWTRSALSGNDGAINYLMNTITKGSMKNLSYFFGHPLSLTISSISTASSTTDKMDNILITEQQTLLSKEVFDNDCQPVLAVSAITSAEMLRTLTVDVPVDTDSAIISYDRVNQFPIAASACKSGATKLKKMIAETDELIVCPGVYDGLSARIALRVGFSALYMTGAGTTASRLGQPDLGIAHLHDMKEHAEMIANLDPYGPPLIADMDTGYGGPIMVANSVKSYIRAGVAGFHIEDQVMDKRCGHLQGKRVVPAEEFYTRVNAAKSAKDAMHSDIVLIARTDALQMHGYDECIERLKVARKIGADVGLLEGFTSKEMAAQAVKDLAPWPLLLNMVENGATPVITTNEAKEMGFRIMIFSFASIAPAYVAIQSTLERLKAEGVLGTPKDLTPLKLFDMCGLQELMAIDMEAGGSSFVNGV
;
A
#
# COMPACT_ATOMS: atom_id res chain seq x y z
N MET A 1 47.13 -34.17 26.47
CA MET A 1 47.83 -32.89 26.68
C MET A 1 46.97 -31.79 26.09
N LEU A 2 46.52 -30.70 26.72
CA LEU A 2 46.52 -30.14 28.08
C LEU A 2 45.37 -29.09 28.02
N GLN A 3 44.26 -29.29 28.74
CA GLN A 3 43.83 -28.54 29.95
C GLN A 3 43.80 -27.00 29.88
N ALA A 4 42.61 -26.44 30.19
CA ALA A 4 42.34 -25.05 30.60
C ALA A 4 42.97 -24.71 31.99
N PRO A 5 42.97 -23.42 32.46
CA PRO A 5 41.86 -22.85 33.26
C PRO A 5 41.64 -21.32 33.05
N CYS A 6 40.44 -20.74 33.17
CA CYS A 6 39.58 -20.40 34.33
C CYS A 6 39.98 -19.14 35.17
N THR A 7 38.96 -18.29 35.41
CA THR A 7 38.72 -17.30 36.50
C THR A 7 39.05 -15.80 36.33
N GLY A 8 38.08 -14.96 36.73
CA GLY A 8 38.23 -13.50 36.91
C GLY A 8 36.91 -12.74 37.16
N PHE A 9 36.23 -12.99 38.28
CA PHE A 9 35.15 -12.14 38.82
C PHE A 9 35.72 -10.84 39.41
N ARG A 10 35.09 -9.67 39.14
CA ARG A 10 35.07 -8.50 40.07
C ARG A 10 33.79 -7.69 39.89
N SER A 11 33.12 -7.44 41.02
CA SER A 11 31.96 -6.56 41.21
C SER A 11 32.39 -5.18 41.74
N ILE A 12 31.38 -4.32 41.98
CA ILE A 12 31.36 -2.96 42.62
C ILE A 12 31.20 -1.85 41.55
N SER A 13 30.20 -0.96 41.55
CA SER A 13 29.44 -0.34 42.65
C SER A 13 28.03 0.09 42.24
N ASN A 14 27.13 0.05 43.23
CA ASN A 14 25.80 0.65 43.24
C ASN A 14 25.87 2.19 43.23
N SER A 15 25.08 2.84 42.38
CA SER A 15 24.61 4.21 42.62
C SER A 15 23.10 4.19 42.88
N LYS A 16 22.75 4.52 44.13
CA LYS A 16 21.40 4.84 44.58
C LYS A 16 21.07 6.24 44.06
N THR A 17 19.97 6.41 43.32
CA THR A 17 19.37 7.73 43.10
C THR A 17 18.17 7.85 44.02
N LEU A 18 18.29 8.77 44.98
CA LEU A 18 17.21 9.16 45.89
C LEU A 18 16.09 9.86 45.11
N TRP A 19 14.86 9.43 45.37
CA TRP A 19 13.67 10.22 45.08
C TRP A 19 13.51 11.28 46.18
N THR A 20 13.75 12.54 45.86
CA THR A 20 13.27 13.67 46.66
C THR A 20 11.94 14.17 46.10
N ARG A 21 10.85 13.86 46.82
CA ARG A 21 9.58 14.57 46.75
C ARG A 21 9.80 15.99 47.27
N SER A 22 9.56 17.00 46.45
CA SER A 22 9.19 18.34 46.94
C SER A 22 7.73 18.60 46.55
N ALA A 23 6.87 18.43 47.54
CA ALA A 23 5.55 19.03 47.55
C ALA A 23 5.73 20.53 47.89
N LEU A 24 5.21 21.40 47.04
CA LEU A 24 4.81 22.74 47.45
C LEU A 24 3.40 22.99 46.93
N SER A 25 2.55 23.35 47.88
CA SER A 25 1.11 23.55 47.83
C SER A 25 0.75 25.04 47.77
N GLY A 26 -0.34 25.35 47.06
CA GLY A 26 -1.17 26.56 47.22
C GLY A 26 -0.68 27.80 46.47
N ASN A 27 -1.52 28.67 45.89
CA ASN A 27 -2.98 28.81 45.91
C ASN A 27 -3.38 29.79 44.78
N ASP A 28 -4.64 29.70 44.34
CA ASP A 28 -5.52 30.74 43.80
C ASP A 28 -5.16 31.56 42.54
N GLY A 29 -6.07 31.55 41.56
CA GLY A 29 -6.13 32.60 40.53
C GLY A 29 -6.86 32.25 39.23
N ALA A 30 -8.15 31.90 39.29
CA ALA A 30 -9.02 32.06 38.13
C ALA A 30 -9.33 33.57 37.92
N ILE A 31 -9.73 33.93 36.69
CA ILE A 31 -10.28 35.22 36.22
C ILE A 31 -9.30 36.06 35.37
N ASN A 32 -9.34 35.86 34.05
CA ASN A 32 -9.63 36.91 33.05
C ASN A 32 -9.38 36.39 31.62
N TYR A 33 -10.45 36.00 30.92
CA TYR A 33 -10.46 35.85 29.48
C TYR A 33 -11.68 36.58 28.94
N LEU A 34 -11.55 37.87 28.63
CA LEU A 34 -12.48 38.61 27.75
C LEU A 34 -11.92 40.00 27.44
N MET A 35 -11.52 40.23 26.19
CA MET A 35 -11.90 41.41 25.38
C MET A 35 -11.08 41.52 24.07
N ASN A 36 -11.83 41.68 22.98
CA ASN A 36 -11.51 42.40 21.73
C ASN A 36 -10.85 41.70 20.53
N THR A 37 -11.72 41.09 19.70
CA THR A 37 -12.15 41.58 18.37
C THR A 37 -11.11 42.14 17.38
N ILE A 38 -10.83 41.34 16.35
CA ILE A 38 -10.87 41.62 14.89
C ILE A 38 -10.51 43.06 14.43
N THR A 39 -9.47 43.20 13.61
CA THR A 39 -9.50 44.03 12.38
C THR A 39 -8.39 43.69 11.39
N LYS A 40 -8.80 43.47 10.11
CA LYS A 40 -8.12 43.76 8.82
C LYS A 40 -6.78 43.05 8.53
N GLY A 41 -6.56 42.32 7.44
CA GLY A 41 -7.29 42.11 6.19
C GLY A 41 -6.28 41.86 5.05
N SER A 42 -6.45 40.80 4.26
CA SER A 42 -6.14 40.80 2.83
C SER A 42 -6.63 39.53 2.17
N MET A 43 -7.70 39.69 1.39
CA MET A 43 -8.10 38.80 0.31
C MET A 43 -7.03 38.81 -0.79
N LYS A 44 -6.72 37.64 -1.35
CA LYS A 44 -6.40 37.47 -2.77
C LYS A 44 -6.61 36.01 -3.20
N ASN A 45 -7.76 35.80 -3.84
CA ASN A 45 -8.09 34.92 -4.97
C ASN A 45 -7.27 33.63 -5.19
N LEU A 46 -7.93 32.48 -4.99
CA LEU A 46 -7.77 31.32 -5.87
C LEU A 46 -9.14 30.96 -6.44
N SER A 47 -9.23 30.99 -7.77
CA SER A 47 -10.43 30.70 -8.55
C SER A 47 -10.72 29.20 -8.52
N TYR A 48 -11.92 28.84 -8.06
CA TYR A 48 -12.54 27.53 -8.24
C TYR A 48 -13.36 27.50 -9.54
N PHE A 49 -13.36 26.38 -10.25
CA PHE A 49 -14.43 25.99 -11.17
C PHE A 49 -15.36 25.01 -10.42
N PHE A 50 -16.61 25.48 -10.20
CA PHE A 50 -17.89 24.85 -9.78
C PHE A 50 -17.89 23.62 -8.84
N GLY A 51 -18.65 23.58 -7.73
CA GLY A 51 -19.59 24.55 -7.14
C GLY A 51 -20.50 23.92 -6.06
N HIS A 52 -20.35 24.36 -4.80
CA HIS A 52 -21.38 24.90 -3.89
C HIS A 52 -20.94 24.82 -2.40
N PRO A 53 -20.93 25.94 -1.64
CA PRO A 53 -20.60 25.95 -0.21
C PRO A 53 -21.86 25.91 0.67
N LEU A 54 -21.88 25.07 1.70
CA LEU A 54 -22.84 25.17 2.80
C LEU A 54 -22.22 26.00 3.94
N SER A 55 -22.82 27.16 4.20
CA SER A 55 -22.55 28.02 5.35
C SER A 55 -23.48 27.62 6.49
N LEU A 56 -22.92 27.25 7.65
CA LEU A 56 -23.68 27.01 8.89
C LEU A 56 -23.45 28.20 9.83
N THR A 57 -24.53 28.92 10.12
CA THR A 57 -24.57 30.01 11.11
C THR A 57 -25.16 29.43 12.39
N ILE A 58 -24.45 29.49 13.51
CA ILE A 58 -24.96 29.07 14.82
C ILE A 58 -25.49 30.31 15.55
N SER A 59 -26.79 30.35 15.83
CA SER A 59 -27.44 31.35 16.69
C SER A 59 -27.85 30.74 18.03
N SER A 60 -27.18 31.20 19.10
CA SER A 60 -27.54 31.14 20.54
C SER A 60 -27.91 29.80 21.21
N ILE A 61 -27.25 29.52 22.34
CA ILE A 61 -27.63 28.52 23.35
C ILE A 61 -28.11 29.27 24.59
N SER A 62 -29.33 28.99 25.07
CA SER A 62 -29.79 29.40 26.41
C SER A 62 -29.82 28.17 27.32
N THR A 63 -29.25 28.28 28.52
CA THR A 63 -29.42 27.28 29.60
C THR A 63 -30.29 27.86 30.70
N ALA A 64 -31.33 27.13 31.10
CA ALA A 64 -32.06 27.36 32.34
C ALA A 64 -31.88 26.14 33.24
N SER A 65 -31.38 26.34 34.44
CA SER A 65 -31.22 25.31 35.46
C SER A 65 -32.39 25.37 36.44
N SER A 66 -33.18 24.30 36.52
CA SER A 66 -33.95 23.98 37.72
C SER A 66 -34.10 22.48 37.87
N THR A 67 -33.66 22.00 39.03
CA THR A 67 -33.77 20.66 39.59
C THR A 67 -35.22 20.17 39.68
N THR A 68 -35.52 19.01 39.08
CA THR A 68 -36.19 17.80 39.64
C THR A 68 -36.76 16.93 38.52
N ASP A 69 -36.46 15.62 38.57
CA ASP A 69 -37.08 14.47 37.88
C ASP A 69 -38.11 14.72 36.77
N LYS A 70 -37.75 14.40 35.51
CA LYS A 70 -38.58 13.69 34.51
C LYS A 70 -37.82 13.46 33.20
N MET A 71 -38.21 12.41 32.49
CA MET A 71 -37.68 12.02 31.18
C MET A 71 -37.66 13.15 30.17
N ASP A 72 -36.52 13.34 29.51
CA ASP A 72 -36.40 14.18 28.32
C ASP A 72 -36.78 13.36 27.08
N ASN A 73 -37.98 13.61 26.54
CA ASN A 73 -38.32 13.26 25.17
C ASN A 73 -37.61 14.26 24.24
N ILE A 74 -36.67 13.80 23.42
CA ILE A 74 -36.17 14.59 22.29
C ILE A 74 -37.17 14.42 21.14
N LEU A 75 -37.90 15.49 20.86
CA LEU A 75 -38.67 15.64 19.62
C LEU A 75 -37.68 16.08 18.52
N ILE A 76 -37.35 15.21 17.57
CA ILE A 76 -36.71 15.62 16.33
C ILE A 76 -37.83 15.86 15.32
N THR A 77 -38.13 17.12 15.05
CA THR A 77 -39.00 17.51 13.94
C THR A 77 -38.14 17.56 12.68
N GLU A 78 -38.22 16.54 11.82
CA GLU A 78 -37.72 16.66 10.45
C GLU A 78 -38.72 17.52 9.65
N GLN A 79 -38.34 18.74 9.30
CA GLN A 79 -38.90 19.40 8.13
C GLN A 79 -38.10 18.95 6.91
N GLN A 80 -38.57 17.92 6.22
CA GLN A 80 -38.16 17.67 4.84
C GLN A 80 -38.87 18.67 3.94
N THR A 81 -38.14 19.70 3.51
CA THR A 81 -38.54 20.52 2.36
C THR A 81 -38.30 19.71 1.10
N LEU A 82 -39.34 19.03 0.62
CA LEU A 82 -39.38 18.46 -0.74
C LEU A 82 -39.34 19.62 -1.75
N LEU A 83 -38.17 19.88 -2.33
CA LEU A 83 -38.06 20.65 -3.57
C LEU A 83 -38.14 19.68 -4.74
N SER A 84 -39.38 19.36 -5.13
CA SER A 84 -39.70 18.76 -6.43
C SER A 84 -39.35 19.77 -7.54
N LYS A 85 -38.42 19.41 -8.42
CA LYS A 85 -38.26 20.07 -9.73
C LYS A 85 -39.06 19.25 -10.75
N GLU A 86 -40.31 19.64 -10.96
CA GLU A 86 -41.04 19.36 -12.20
C GLU A 86 -41.59 20.69 -12.73
N VAL A 87 -41.34 20.96 -14.01
CA VAL A 87 -42.01 22.02 -14.78
C VAL A 87 -42.58 21.37 -16.05
N PHE A 88 -43.83 21.75 -16.30
CA PHE A 88 -44.90 21.25 -17.18
C PHE A 88 -44.69 21.32 -18.71
N ASP A 89 -45.29 20.39 -19.46
CA ASP A 89 -46.57 20.51 -20.26
C ASP A 89 -46.83 19.14 -20.93
N ASN A 90 -48.03 18.59 -21.16
CA ASN A 90 -49.33 19.15 -21.55
C ASN A 90 -50.48 18.13 -21.33
N ASP A 91 -51.69 18.67 -21.22
CA ASP A 91 -53.02 18.11 -21.55
C ASP A 91 -53.84 17.22 -20.57
N CYS A 92 -55.11 17.67 -20.42
CA CYS A 92 -56.34 17.01 -19.96
C CYS A 92 -56.77 17.08 -18.47
N GLN A 93 -57.58 18.10 -18.20
CA GLN A 93 -58.63 18.31 -17.16
C GLN A 93 -59.72 17.20 -17.10
N PRO A 94 -60.72 17.17 -16.14
CA PRO A 94 -60.99 18.02 -14.95
C PRO A 94 -61.65 17.34 -13.69
N VAL A 95 -61.95 18.19 -12.68
CA VAL A 95 -63.02 18.17 -11.62
C VAL A 95 -62.96 17.20 -10.41
N LEU A 96 -62.78 17.71 -9.19
CA LEU A 96 -63.83 17.97 -8.17
C LEU A 96 -63.23 18.32 -6.80
N ALA A 97 -63.96 19.16 -6.06
CA ALA A 97 -63.52 19.91 -4.89
C ALA A 97 -64.15 19.40 -3.56
N VAL A 98 -63.60 19.94 -2.45
CA VAL A 98 -64.24 20.32 -1.17
C VAL A 98 -64.01 19.47 0.10
N SER A 99 -63.60 20.19 1.16
CA SER A 99 -63.71 19.98 2.64
C SER A 99 -62.85 18.88 3.30
N ALA A 100 -62.01 19.09 4.32
CA ALA A 100 -62.02 19.87 5.59
C ALA A 100 -62.33 19.00 6.84
N ILE A 101 -61.31 18.93 7.72
CA ILE A 101 -61.36 18.90 9.21
C ILE A 101 -61.45 17.53 9.96
N THR A 102 -60.33 17.21 10.65
CA THR A 102 -60.08 16.54 11.97
C THR A 102 -60.81 15.23 12.33
N SER A 103 -60.19 14.17 12.91
CA SER A 103 -59.49 14.14 14.21
C SER A 103 -58.90 12.72 14.49
N ALA A 104 -57.83 12.68 15.30
CA ALA A 104 -57.47 11.69 16.33
C ALA A 104 -57.23 10.18 16.03
N GLU A 105 -55.99 9.76 16.33
CA GLU A 105 -55.48 8.54 17.00
C GLU A 105 -55.96 7.12 16.60
N MET A 106 -55.00 6.27 16.20
CA MET A 106 -54.73 4.97 16.85
C MET A 106 -53.37 4.41 16.41
N LEU A 107 -52.48 4.17 17.38
CA LEU A 107 -51.27 3.35 17.24
C LEU A 107 -51.65 1.89 16.94
N ARG A 108 -51.03 1.28 15.93
CA ARG A 108 -50.95 -0.18 15.77
C ARG A 108 -49.50 -0.63 15.83
N THR A 109 -49.23 -1.49 16.80
CA THR A 109 -47.98 -2.23 17.00
C THR A 109 -47.75 -3.19 15.82
N LEU A 110 -46.54 -3.19 15.26
CA LEU A 110 -46.11 -4.13 14.24
C LEU A 110 -44.96 -4.95 14.83
N THR A 111 -45.24 -6.22 15.16
CA THR A 111 -44.25 -7.22 15.53
C THR A 111 -43.66 -7.84 14.27
N VAL A 112 -42.34 -7.90 14.18
CA VAL A 112 -41.60 -8.63 13.14
C VAL A 112 -40.69 -9.64 13.84
N ASP A 113 -40.95 -10.92 13.62
CA ASP A 113 -40.07 -12.01 14.04
C ASP A 113 -38.94 -12.16 13.02
N VAL A 114 -37.68 -12.16 13.47
CA VAL A 114 -36.50 -12.42 12.65
C VAL A 114 -35.86 -13.73 13.11
N PRO A 115 -35.50 -14.66 12.20
CA PRO A 115 -34.83 -15.90 12.57
C PRO A 115 -33.42 -15.63 13.07
N VAL A 116 -33.04 -16.28 14.17
CA VAL A 116 -31.67 -16.29 14.68
C VAL A 116 -30.91 -17.40 13.97
N ASP A 117 -29.95 -17.03 13.11
CA ASP A 117 -28.91 -17.95 12.65
C ASP A 117 -27.64 -17.71 13.48
N THR A 118 -27.08 -18.79 14.00
CA THR A 118 -26.02 -18.82 15.00
C THR A 118 -24.65 -18.83 14.33
N ASP A 119 -24.03 -17.66 14.22
CA ASP A 119 -22.56 -17.50 14.16
C ASP A 119 -22.22 -16.11 14.74
N SER A 120 -22.26 -16.01 16.07
CA SER A 120 -22.01 -14.75 16.77
C SER A 120 -20.51 -14.46 16.83
N ALA A 121 -20.11 -13.49 16.00
CA ALA A 121 -18.95 -12.65 16.20
C ALA A 121 -18.86 -12.21 17.68
N ILE A 122 -17.67 -12.35 18.26
CA ILE A 122 -17.35 -11.77 19.57
C ILE A 122 -17.30 -10.25 19.37
N ILE A 123 -18.37 -9.57 19.75
CA ILE A 123 -18.40 -8.11 19.92
C ILE A 123 -17.83 -7.82 21.31
N SER A 124 -16.61 -7.28 21.38
CA SER A 124 -16.10 -6.63 22.60
C SER A 124 -16.22 -5.11 22.47
N TYR A 125 -16.61 -4.48 23.57
CA TYR A 125 -17.17 -3.13 23.65
C TYR A 125 -16.14 -2.00 23.53
N ASP A 126 -16.57 -0.95 22.83
CA ASP A 126 -15.92 0.33 22.57
C ASP A 126 -15.95 1.26 23.81
N ARG A 127 -14.87 2.00 24.03
CA ARG A 127 -14.88 3.27 24.77
C ARG A 127 -13.93 4.25 24.06
N VAL A 128 -14.45 5.01 23.11
CA VAL A 128 -14.70 6.46 23.28
C VAL A 128 -15.11 7.14 21.96
N ASN A 129 -15.03 6.53 20.77
CA ASN A 129 -15.51 7.17 19.53
C ASN A 129 -16.00 6.16 18.48
N GLN A 130 -17.33 6.01 18.36
CA GLN A 130 -18.00 5.20 17.35
C GLN A 130 -17.98 5.91 15.99
N PHE A 131 -16.96 5.65 15.17
CA PHE A 131 -17.21 5.45 13.75
C PHE A 131 -17.56 3.98 13.56
N PRO A 132 -18.62 3.63 12.80
CA PRO A 132 -18.81 2.26 12.40
C PRO A 132 -17.67 1.91 11.45
N ILE A 133 -16.59 1.32 11.97
CA ILE A 133 -15.70 0.51 11.16
C ILE A 133 -16.53 -0.72 10.81
N ALA A 134 -17.39 -0.59 9.79
CA ALA A 134 -17.64 -1.74 8.94
C ALA A 134 -16.27 -2.10 8.41
N ALA A 135 -15.59 -3.03 9.10
CA ALA A 135 -14.36 -3.62 8.63
C ALA A 135 -14.75 -4.33 7.32
N SER A 136 -14.70 -3.59 6.21
CA SER A 136 -14.46 -4.19 4.91
C SER A 136 -13.32 -5.15 5.16
N ALA A 137 -13.61 -6.45 5.16
CA ALA A 137 -12.68 -7.47 5.63
C ALA A 137 -11.31 -7.16 5.05
N CYS A 138 -10.34 -6.82 5.90
CA CYS A 138 -9.05 -6.33 5.46
C CYS A 138 -8.39 -7.41 4.59
N LYS A 139 -8.48 -7.25 3.27
CA LYS A 139 -7.99 -8.24 2.30
C LYS A 139 -6.47 -8.22 2.32
N SER A 140 -5.86 -9.39 2.30
CA SER A 140 -4.41 -9.52 2.10
C SER A 140 -3.99 -8.82 0.81
N GLY A 141 -2.74 -8.35 0.73
CA GLY A 141 -2.19 -7.79 -0.51
C GLY A 141 -2.36 -8.74 -1.68
N ALA A 142 -2.13 -10.04 -1.47
CA ALA A 142 -2.33 -11.10 -2.46
C ALA A 142 -3.77 -11.13 -3.00
N THR A 143 -4.77 -11.18 -2.11
CA THR A 143 -6.18 -11.18 -2.51
C THR A 143 -6.56 -9.89 -3.24
N LYS A 144 -6.02 -8.73 -2.84
CA LYS A 144 -6.23 -7.46 -3.55
C LYS A 144 -5.66 -7.51 -4.97
N LEU A 145 -4.39 -7.91 -5.13
CA LEU A 145 -3.76 -7.98 -6.44
C LEU A 145 -4.50 -8.94 -7.37
N LYS A 146 -4.86 -10.14 -6.88
CA LYS A 146 -5.65 -11.12 -7.64
C LYS A 146 -6.98 -10.54 -8.11
N LYS A 147 -7.68 -9.78 -7.26
CA LYS A 147 -8.92 -9.08 -7.63
C LYS A 147 -8.70 -7.95 -8.62
N MET A 148 -7.65 -7.14 -8.46
CA MET A 148 -7.31 -6.08 -9.42
C MET A 148 -7.09 -6.65 -10.82
N ILE A 149 -6.43 -7.81 -10.92
CA ILE A 149 -6.20 -8.51 -12.19
C ILE A 149 -7.52 -9.07 -12.78
N ALA A 150 -8.38 -9.65 -11.94
CA ALA A 150 -9.56 -10.40 -12.39
C ALA A 150 -10.83 -9.56 -12.57
N GLU A 151 -11.00 -8.50 -11.77
CA GLU A 151 -12.25 -7.73 -11.66
C GLU A 151 -12.17 -6.39 -12.40
N THR A 152 -11.00 -6.00 -12.90
CA THR A 152 -10.79 -4.71 -13.60
C THR A 152 -9.95 -4.88 -14.86
N ASP A 153 -10.11 -3.97 -15.80
CA ASP A 153 -9.26 -3.83 -17.00
C ASP A 153 -8.23 -2.68 -16.86
N GLU A 154 -8.13 -2.07 -15.68
CA GLU A 154 -7.20 -0.97 -15.42
C GLU A 154 -5.75 -1.46 -15.35
N LEU A 155 -4.83 -0.77 -16.01
CA LEU A 155 -3.41 -1.13 -15.99
C LEU A 155 -2.85 -0.93 -14.57
N ILE A 156 -2.33 -2.00 -13.98
CA ILE A 156 -1.72 -1.97 -12.66
C ILE A 156 -0.29 -1.45 -12.81
N VAL A 157 -0.08 -0.19 -12.45
CA VAL A 157 1.23 0.47 -12.53
C VAL A 157 1.97 0.34 -11.19
N CYS A 158 3.13 -0.30 -11.23
CA CYS A 158 3.97 -0.57 -10.05
C CYS A 158 5.34 0.10 -10.20
N PRO A 159 5.63 1.20 -9.47
CA PRO A 159 6.97 1.77 -9.45
C PRO A 159 7.92 0.79 -8.75
N GLY A 160 9.12 0.65 -9.32
CA GLY A 160 10.22 -0.09 -8.69
C GLY A 160 10.71 0.65 -7.46
N VAL A 161 10.53 0.03 -6.30
CA VAL A 161 11.06 0.43 -5.00
C VAL A 161 12.13 -0.58 -4.59
N TYR A 162 13.13 -0.11 -3.84
CA TYR A 162 14.27 -0.94 -3.47
C TYR A 162 14.60 -0.85 -1.99
N ASP A 163 13.96 -0.02 -1.19
CA ASP A 163 14.17 0.10 0.26
C ASP A 163 12.96 0.76 0.94
N GLY A 164 13.04 0.97 2.26
CA GLY A 164 11.95 1.56 3.03
C GLY A 164 11.65 3.02 2.66
N LEU A 165 12.67 3.81 2.31
CA LEU A 165 12.50 5.21 1.96
C LEU A 165 11.81 5.36 0.59
N SER A 166 12.30 4.65 -0.42
CA SER A 166 11.69 4.63 -1.75
C SER A 166 10.26 4.10 -1.71
N ALA A 167 9.97 3.08 -0.90
CA ALA A 167 8.61 2.58 -0.68
C ALA A 167 7.70 3.59 0.02
N ARG A 168 8.13 4.23 1.12
CA ARG A 168 7.35 5.28 1.80
C ARG A 168 7.04 6.46 0.88
N ILE A 169 7.98 6.86 0.03
CA ILE A 169 7.75 7.91 -0.97
C ILE A 169 6.70 7.45 -2.00
N ALA A 170 6.81 6.23 -2.54
CA ALA A 170 5.82 5.71 -3.50
C ALA A 170 4.42 5.60 -2.89
N LEU A 171 4.30 5.16 -1.63
CA LEU A 171 3.05 5.13 -0.88
C LEU A 171 2.46 6.55 -0.72
N ARG A 172 3.28 7.54 -0.34
CA ARG A 172 2.84 8.92 -0.16
C ARG A 172 2.41 9.59 -1.48
N VAL A 173 3.05 9.23 -2.59
CA VAL A 173 2.63 9.68 -3.93
C VAL A 173 1.27 9.08 -4.32
N GLY A 174 0.89 7.94 -3.75
CA GLY A 174 -0.44 7.35 -3.93
C GLY A 174 -0.50 6.28 -5.02
N PHE A 175 0.60 5.56 -5.28
CA PHE A 175 0.57 4.42 -6.20
C PHE A 175 -0.29 3.27 -5.65
N SER A 176 -1.12 2.67 -6.51
CA SER A 176 -2.05 1.61 -6.13
C SER A 176 -1.43 0.21 -6.01
N ALA A 177 -0.17 0.04 -6.43
CA ALA A 177 0.62 -1.18 -6.27
C ALA A 177 2.11 -0.82 -6.30
N LEU A 178 2.98 -1.68 -5.77
CA LEU A 178 4.43 -1.49 -5.72
C LEU A 178 5.16 -2.68 -6.35
N TYR A 179 6.39 -2.45 -6.81
CA TYR A 179 7.29 -3.52 -7.27
C TYR A 179 8.62 -3.49 -6.52
N MET A 180 9.02 -4.57 -5.86
CA MET A 180 10.36 -4.72 -5.31
C MET A 180 11.31 -5.25 -6.38
N THR A 181 12.28 -4.44 -6.77
CA THR A 181 13.31 -4.81 -7.74
C THR A 181 14.41 -5.67 -7.11
N GLY A 182 14.76 -6.81 -7.72
CA GLY A 182 15.89 -7.64 -7.29
C GLY A 182 17.25 -6.96 -7.52
N ALA A 183 17.40 -6.27 -8.65
CA ALA A 183 18.58 -5.47 -8.93
C ALA A 183 18.77 -4.33 -7.91
N GLY A 184 17.68 -3.63 -7.56
CA GLY A 184 17.74 -2.57 -6.57
C GLY A 184 18.02 -3.09 -5.16
N THR A 185 17.47 -4.26 -4.81
CA THR A 185 17.78 -4.95 -3.55
C THR A 185 19.26 -5.30 -3.46
N THR A 186 19.81 -5.92 -4.50
CA THR A 186 21.23 -6.31 -4.56
C THR A 186 22.14 -5.08 -4.46
N ALA A 187 21.81 -4.00 -5.18
CA ALA A 187 22.58 -2.75 -5.15
C ALA A 187 22.52 -2.08 -3.76
N SER A 188 21.34 -1.96 -3.16
CA SER A 188 21.15 -1.23 -1.90
C SER A 188 21.59 -2.01 -0.67
N ARG A 189 21.32 -3.32 -0.61
CA ARG A 189 21.65 -4.16 0.54
C ARG A 189 23.11 -4.64 0.51
N LEU A 190 23.61 -5.01 -0.67
CA LEU A 190 24.90 -5.70 -0.81
C LEU A 190 25.97 -4.81 -1.45
N GLY A 191 25.60 -3.68 -2.05
CA GLY A 191 26.54 -2.87 -2.84
C GLY A 191 27.07 -3.61 -4.07
N GLN A 192 26.29 -4.56 -4.60
CA GLN A 192 26.70 -5.47 -5.67
C GLN A 192 25.80 -5.34 -6.91
N PRO A 193 26.31 -5.73 -8.10
CA PRO A 193 25.49 -5.80 -9.31
C PRO A 193 24.53 -6.99 -9.29
N ASP A 194 23.50 -6.92 -10.13
CA ASP A 194 22.48 -7.96 -10.28
C ASP A 194 22.97 -9.20 -11.05
N LEU A 195 23.73 -10.05 -10.35
CA LEU A 195 24.41 -11.24 -10.88
C LEU A 195 24.11 -12.50 -10.06
N GLY A 196 22.90 -12.60 -9.49
CA GLY A 196 22.50 -13.76 -8.67
C GLY A 196 23.20 -13.84 -7.30
N ILE A 197 23.74 -12.72 -6.82
CA ILE A 197 24.45 -12.63 -5.53
C ILE A 197 23.48 -12.66 -4.36
N ALA A 198 22.33 -12.00 -4.48
CA ALA A 198 21.31 -11.98 -3.44
C ALA A 198 20.74 -13.39 -3.23
N HIS A 199 20.67 -13.80 -1.97
CA HIS A 199 20.05 -15.05 -1.57
C HIS A 199 18.61 -14.82 -1.09
N LEU A 200 17.89 -15.92 -0.84
CA LEU A 200 16.51 -15.86 -0.35
C LEU A 200 16.34 -14.95 0.87
N HIS A 201 17.27 -14.97 1.82
CA HIS A 201 17.15 -14.15 3.03
C HIS A 201 17.23 -12.64 2.71
N ASP A 202 18.18 -12.22 1.86
CA ASP A 202 18.31 -10.84 1.40
C ASP A 202 17.02 -10.34 0.74
N MET A 203 16.45 -11.16 -0.13
CA MET A 203 15.27 -10.81 -0.93
C MET A 203 13.98 -10.86 -0.08
N LYS A 204 13.82 -11.91 0.74
CA LYS A 204 12.63 -12.09 1.58
C LYS A 204 12.53 -11.03 2.67
N GLU A 205 13.62 -10.73 3.38
CA GLU A 205 13.59 -9.74 4.46
C GLU A 205 13.26 -8.34 3.92
N HIS A 206 13.74 -8.04 2.71
CA HIS A 206 13.43 -6.79 2.06
C HIS A 206 11.98 -6.71 1.60
N ALA A 207 11.48 -7.79 0.98
CA ALA A 207 10.09 -7.88 0.54
C ALA A 207 9.13 -7.79 1.73
N GLU A 208 9.45 -8.46 2.84
CA GLU A 208 8.67 -8.42 4.08
C GLU A 208 8.60 -7.02 4.66
N MET A 209 9.74 -6.33 4.79
CA MET A 209 9.75 -4.95 5.28
C MET A 209 8.87 -4.05 4.41
N ILE A 210 9.02 -4.10 3.08
CA ILE A 210 8.26 -3.24 2.16
C ILE A 210 6.77 -3.55 2.22
N ALA A 211 6.40 -4.84 2.18
CA ALA A 211 5.01 -5.28 2.19
C ALA A 211 4.27 -4.89 3.48
N ASN A 212 5.01 -4.74 4.59
CA ASN A 212 4.43 -4.42 5.90
C ASN A 212 4.57 -2.93 6.29
N LEU A 213 5.06 -2.05 5.40
CA LEU A 213 4.97 -0.60 5.62
C LEU A 213 3.53 -0.10 5.60
N ASP A 214 2.66 -0.76 4.82
CA ASP A 214 1.22 -0.61 4.85
C ASP A 214 0.56 -1.96 4.51
N PRO A 215 0.37 -2.86 5.51
CA PRO A 215 -0.17 -4.21 5.29
C PRO A 215 -1.56 -4.22 4.64
N TYR A 216 -2.31 -3.12 4.80
CA TYR A 216 -3.65 -2.94 4.26
C TYR A 216 -3.69 -1.92 3.12
N GLY A 217 -2.54 -1.58 2.58
CA GLY A 217 -2.36 -0.64 1.47
C GLY A 217 -2.22 -1.31 0.11
N PRO A 218 -1.44 -0.68 -0.79
CA PRO A 218 -1.06 -1.18 -2.10
C PRO A 218 -0.35 -2.55 -2.05
N PRO A 219 -0.74 -3.54 -2.89
CA PRO A 219 -0.03 -4.81 -2.99
C PRO A 219 1.41 -4.66 -3.50
N LEU A 220 2.33 -5.44 -2.93
CA LEU A 220 3.71 -5.55 -3.39
C LEU A 220 3.90 -6.77 -4.30
N ILE A 221 4.37 -6.54 -5.52
CA ILE A 221 4.95 -7.57 -6.38
C ILE A 221 6.45 -7.61 -6.11
N ALA A 222 7.03 -8.77 -5.79
CA ALA A 222 8.44 -8.90 -5.46
C ALA A 222 9.18 -9.84 -6.41
N ASP A 223 10.38 -9.45 -6.80
CA ASP A 223 11.33 -10.32 -7.49
C ASP A 223 11.68 -11.55 -6.62
N MET A 224 11.71 -12.74 -7.22
CA MET A 224 12.14 -13.99 -6.58
C MET A 224 13.21 -14.72 -7.40
N ASP A 225 13.84 -14.02 -8.35
CA ASP A 225 14.86 -14.55 -9.25
C ASP A 225 14.44 -15.91 -9.85
N THR A 226 15.25 -16.93 -9.63
CA THR A 226 15.03 -18.31 -10.08
C THR A 226 14.44 -19.22 -8.99
N GLY A 227 14.11 -18.67 -7.82
CA GLY A 227 13.64 -19.42 -6.64
C GLY A 227 14.75 -20.11 -5.82
N TYR A 228 16.00 -19.66 -5.99
CA TYR A 228 17.16 -19.94 -5.12
C TYR A 228 17.53 -21.43 -4.96
N GLY A 229 17.20 -22.27 -5.94
CA GLY A 229 17.51 -23.70 -5.92
C GLY A 229 16.58 -24.54 -6.79
N GLY A 230 16.53 -25.83 -6.48
CA GLY A 230 15.56 -26.75 -7.08
C GLY A 230 14.14 -26.60 -6.48
N PRO A 231 13.21 -27.50 -6.81
CA PRO A 231 11.80 -27.45 -6.39
C PRO A 231 11.57 -27.24 -4.89
N ILE A 232 12.40 -27.85 -4.04
CA ILE A 232 12.31 -27.71 -2.58
C ILE A 232 12.57 -26.26 -2.15
N MET A 233 13.58 -25.63 -2.73
CA MET A 233 13.90 -24.22 -2.45
C MET A 233 12.85 -23.29 -3.02
N VAL A 234 12.35 -23.54 -4.22
CA VAL A 234 11.23 -22.78 -4.80
C VAL A 234 10.03 -22.82 -3.86
N ALA A 235 9.61 -24.01 -3.43
CA ALA A 235 8.46 -24.17 -2.53
C ALA A 235 8.67 -23.46 -1.17
N ASN A 236 9.88 -23.55 -0.61
CA ASN A 236 10.23 -22.85 0.64
C ASN A 236 10.23 -21.32 0.47
N SER A 237 10.68 -20.83 -0.68
CA SER A 237 10.72 -19.41 -1.02
C SER A 237 9.31 -18.85 -1.13
N VAL A 238 8.43 -19.52 -1.88
CA VAL A 238 7.02 -19.14 -2.01
C VAL A 238 6.32 -19.10 -0.65
N LYS A 239 6.48 -20.14 0.17
CA LYS A 239 5.92 -20.16 1.54
C LYS A 239 6.42 -19.00 2.40
N SER A 240 7.68 -18.60 2.22
CA SER A 240 8.28 -17.48 2.96
C SER A 240 7.76 -16.13 2.47
N TYR A 241 7.56 -15.95 1.16
CA TYR A 241 6.97 -14.75 0.58
C TYR A 241 5.49 -14.59 0.99
N ILE A 242 4.74 -15.70 1.05
CA ILE A 242 3.36 -15.70 1.56
C ILE A 242 3.32 -15.19 3.00
N ARG A 243 4.18 -15.71 3.88
CA ARG A 243 4.25 -15.26 5.28
C ARG A 243 4.73 -13.82 5.42
N ALA A 244 5.55 -13.35 4.49
CA ALA A 244 6.05 -11.98 4.45
C ALA A 244 4.99 -10.95 4.03
N GLY A 245 3.80 -11.38 3.59
CA GLY A 245 2.75 -10.48 3.11
C GLY A 245 2.89 -10.05 1.65
N VAL A 246 3.79 -10.69 0.88
CA VAL A 246 3.98 -10.41 -0.55
C VAL A 246 2.72 -10.75 -1.33
N ALA A 247 2.29 -9.84 -2.21
CA ALA A 247 1.06 -9.99 -2.97
C ALA A 247 1.24 -10.81 -4.25
N GLY A 248 2.39 -10.66 -4.90
CA GLY A 248 2.77 -11.45 -6.07
C GLY A 248 4.28 -11.55 -6.20
N PHE A 249 4.74 -12.54 -6.93
CA PHE A 249 6.17 -12.69 -7.23
C PHE A 249 6.36 -13.22 -8.64
N HIS A 250 7.53 -12.96 -9.21
CA HIS A 250 7.93 -13.57 -10.47
C HIS A 250 9.08 -14.56 -10.26
N ILE A 251 9.05 -15.66 -11.03
CA ILE A 251 10.10 -16.68 -11.09
C ILE A 251 10.51 -16.89 -12.54
N GLU A 252 11.81 -16.91 -12.80
CA GLU A 252 12.36 -16.93 -14.16
C GLU A 252 13.07 -18.23 -14.56
N ASP A 253 13.29 -18.37 -15.87
CA ASP A 253 13.92 -19.53 -16.50
C ASP A 253 15.43 -19.41 -16.69
N GLN A 254 16.08 -18.41 -16.06
CA GLN A 254 17.54 -18.31 -16.06
C GLN A 254 18.20 -19.46 -15.27
N VAL A 255 19.48 -19.70 -15.52
CA VAL A 255 20.33 -20.45 -14.58
C VAL A 255 20.40 -19.73 -13.22
N MET A 256 20.74 -20.45 -12.15
CA MET A 256 20.76 -19.87 -10.79
C MET A 256 21.67 -18.64 -10.68
N ASP A 257 22.83 -18.67 -11.35
CA ASP A 257 23.72 -17.52 -11.56
C ASP A 257 23.11 -16.55 -12.59
N LYS A 258 21.92 -16.04 -12.27
CA LYS A 258 21.11 -15.21 -13.14
C LYS A 258 21.77 -13.87 -13.41
N ARG A 259 21.34 -13.18 -14.46
CA ARG A 259 21.76 -11.81 -14.78
C ARG A 259 20.54 -10.91 -14.91
N CYS A 260 20.74 -9.60 -14.77
CA CYS A 260 19.73 -8.63 -15.15
C CYS A 260 19.20 -8.88 -16.58
N GLY A 261 17.88 -8.83 -16.75
CA GLY A 261 17.16 -9.17 -17.99
C GLY A 261 17.55 -8.32 -19.21
N HIS A 262 18.12 -7.14 -18.98
CA HIS A 262 18.60 -6.23 -20.03
C HIS A 262 20.11 -6.35 -20.33
N LEU A 263 20.84 -7.23 -19.64
CA LEU A 263 22.25 -7.52 -19.94
C LEU A 263 22.39 -8.58 -21.04
N GLN A 264 23.52 -8.55 -21.73
CA GLN A 264 23.87 -9.55 -22.73
C GLN A 264 24.38 -10.86 -22.10
N GLY A 265 24.26 -11.96 -22.85
CA GLY A 265 24.81 -13.26 -22.45
C GLY A 265 24.01 -13.94 -21.34
N LYS A 266 22.70 -13.72 -21.29
CA LYS A 266 21.80 -14.48 -20.42
C LYS A 266 21.88 -15.95 -20.78
N ARG A 267 21.68 -16.81 -19.78
CA ARG A 267 21.59 -18.26 -19.96
C ARG A 267 20.31 -18.75 -19.33
N VAL A 268 19.50 -19.44 -20.10
CA VAL A 268 18.28 -20.08 -19.60
C VAL A 268 18.46 -21.58 -19.46
N VAL A 269 17.71 -22.16 -18.53
CA VAL A 269 17.65 -23.60 -18.34
C VAL A 269 16.74 -24.25 -19.41
N PRO A 270 16.85 -25.57 -19.62
CA PRO A 270 15.88 -26.30 -20.43
C PRO A 270 14.45 -26.03 -19.95
N ALA A 271 13.50 -25.98 -20.89
CA ALA A 271 12.12 -25.61 -20.59
C ALA A 271 11.50 -26.47 -19.47
N GLU A 272 11.79 -27.77 -19.46
CA GLU A 272 11.33 -28.71 -18.42
C GLU A 272 11.77 -28.33 -17.00
N GLU A 273 12.97 -27.76 -16.84
CA GLU A 273 13.44 -27.29 -15.54
C GLU A 273 12.66 -26.05 -15.11
N PHE A 274 12.40 -25.12 -16.03
CA PHE A 274 11.54 -23.96 -15.76
C PHE A 274 10.11 -24.39 -15.37
N TYR A 275 9.52 -25.32 -16.10
CA TYR A 275 8.21 -25.88 -15.79
C TYR A 275 8.17 -26.52 -14.40
N THR A 276 9.24 -27.23 -14.04
CA THR A 276 9.42 -27.82 -12.72
C THR A 276 9.42 -26.75 -11.61
N ARG A 277 10.04 -25.59 -11.85
CA ARG A 277 9.99 -24.46 -10.91
C ARG A 277 8.59 -23.86 -10.79
N VAL A 278 7.91 -23.61 -11.92
CA VAL A 278 6.54 -23.07 -11.94
C VAL A 278 5.58 -24.02 -11.21
N ASN A 279 5.70 -25.33 -11.44
CA ASN A 279 4.87 -26.33 -10.78
C ASN A 279 5.14 -26.42 -9.27
N ALA A 280 6.40 -26.31 -8.84
CA ALA A 280 6.74 -26.26 -7.42
C ALA A 280 6.17 -25.01 -6.74
N ALA A 281 6.25 -23.86 -7.41
CA ALA A 281 5.69 -22.61 -6.92
C ALA A 281 4.15 -22.68 -6.80
N LYS A 282 3.47 -23.20 -7.82
CA LYS A 282 2.02 -23.43 -7.81
C LYS A 282 1.60 -24.38 -6.69
N SER A 283 2.30 -25.51 -6.55
CA SER A 283 2.02 -26.49 -5.50
C SER A 283 2.19 -25.89 -4.09
N ALA A 284 3.21 -25.06 -3.89
CA ALA A 284 3.43 -24.39 -2.60
C ALA A 284 2.36 -23.33 -2.30
N LYS A 285 1.94 -22.55 -3.30
CA LYS A 285 0.82 -21.60 -3.22
C LYS A 285 -0.47 -22.31 -2.82
N ASP A 286 -0.81 -23.41 -3.49
CA ASP A 286 -2.02 -24.19 -3.24
C ASP A 286 -2.02 -24.81 -1.84
N ALA A 287 -0.90 -25.40 -1.43
CA ALA A 287 -0.75 -26.03 -0.11
C ALA A 287 -0.88 -25.02 1.05
N MET A 288 -0.59 -23.74 0.79
CA MET A 288 -0.77 -22.65 1.75
C MET A 288 -2.15 -21.99 1.67
N HIS A 289 -3.01 -22.43 0.74
CA HIS A 289 -4.30 -21.81 0.44
C HIS A 289 -4.19 -20.30 0.21
N SER A 290 -3.12 -19.87 -0.47
CA SER A 290 -2.79 -18.46 -0.65
C SER A 290 -3.23 -17.92 -2.00
N ASP A 291 -3.70 -16.68 -2.02
CA ASP A 291 -4.00 -15.93 -3.24
C ASP A 291 -2.76 -15.35 -3.94
N ILE A 292 -1.55 -15.54 -3.38
CA ILE A 292 -0.32 -14.91 -3.90
C ILE A 292 -0.20 -15.11 -5.42
N VAL A 293 0.04 -14.04 -6.17
CA VAL A 293 0.07 -14.09 -7.64
C VAL A 293 1.41 -14.64 -8.10
N LEU A 294 1.37 -15.76 -8.83
CA LEU A 294 2.53 -16.41 -9.46
C LEU A 294 2.70 -15.86 -10.88
N ILE A 295 3.78 -15.13 -11.10
CA ILE A 295 4.15 -14.56 -12.40
C ILE A 295 5.26 -15.44 -13.00
N ALA A 296 5.01 -16.02 -14.17
CA ALA A 296 6.01 -16.81 -14.88
C ALA A 296 6.80 -15.92 -15.83
N ARG A 297 8.11 -15.78 -15.58
CA ARG A 297 9.02 -14.96 -16.38
C ARG A 297 9.88 -15.83 -17.31
N THR A 298 10.01 -15.40 -18.57
CA THR A 298 10.96 -16.00 -19.52
C THR A 298 11.97 -14.96 -20.00
N ASP A 299 13.25 -15.34 -19.95
CA ASP A 299 14.39 -14.58 -20.45
C ASP A 299 14.96 -15.21 -21.74
N ALA A 300 14.28 -16.21 -22.29
CA ALA A 300 14.73 -17.02 -23.42
C ALA A 300 14.84 -16.25 -24.75
N LEU A 301 14.28 -15.04 -24.86
CA LEU A 301 14.15 -14.29 -26.12
C LEU A 301 15.50 -14.11 -26.84
N GLN A 302 16.54 -13.76 -26.08
CA GLN A 302 17.88 -13.53 -26.64
C GLN A 302 18.49 -14.80 -27.25
N MET A 303 18.23 -15.97 -26.65
CA MET A 303 18.89 -17.23 -27.01
C MET A 303 18.07 -18.09 -27.97
N HIS A 304 16.76 -18.10 -27.80
CA HIS A 304 15.86 -19.06 -28.45
C HIS A 304 14.77 -18.39 -29.29
N GLY A 305 14.68 -17.05 -29.25
CA GLY A 305 13.71 -16.29 -30.04
C GLY A 305 12.30 -16.28 -29.45
N TYR A 306 11.41 -15.63 -30.18
CA TYR A 306 10.06 -15.31 -29.72
C TYR A 306 9.16 -16.53 -29.56
N ASP A 307 9.13 -17.44 -30.54
CA ASP A 307 8.23 -18.60 -30.53
C ASP A 307 8.48 -19.51 -29.31
N GLU A 308 9.75 -19.77 -28.96
CA GLU A 308 10.11 -20.51 -27.74
C GLU A 308 9.60 -19.81 -26.48
N CYS A 309 9.68 -18.47 -26.41
CA CYS A 309 9.17 -17.72 -25.26
C CYS A 309 7.67 -17.89 -25.10
N ILE A 310 6.92 -17.82 -26.20
CA ILE A 310 5.47 -18.01 -26.21
C ILE A 310 5.11 -19.43 -25.78
N GLU A 311 5.82 -20.46 -26.28
CA GLU A 311 5.55 -21.84 -25.86
C GLU A 311 5.86 -22.07 -24.38
N ARG A 312 6.98 -21.55 -23.86
CA ARG A 312 7.31 -21.60 -22.43
C ARG A 312 6.21 -20.97 -21.58
N LEU A 313 5.72 -19.81 -21.99
CA LEU A 313 4.67 -19.08 -21.29
C LEU A 313 3.30 -19.78 -21.38
N LYS A 314 2.95 -20.39 -22.51
CA LYS A 314 1.74 -21.21 -22.65
C LYS A 314 1.77 -22.42 -21.71
N VAL A 315 2.91 -23.10 -21.61
CA VAL A 315 3.05 -24.25 -20.70
C VAL A 315 3.01 -23.79 -19.24
N ALA A 316 3.68 -22.70 -18.88
CA ALA A 316 3.62 -22.12 -17.54
C ALA A 316 2.18 -21.72 -17.15
N ARG A 317 1.42 -21.13 -18.07
CA ARG A 317 -0.02 -20.86 -17.91
C ARG A 317 -0.80 -22.14 -17.65
N LYS A 318 -0.56 -23.21 -18.43
CA LYS A 318 -1.23 -24.50 -18.28
C LYS A 318 -0.96 -25.15 -16.92
N ILE A 319 0.25 -24.98 -16.37
CA ILE A 319 0.61 -25.44 -15.03
C ILE A 319 -0.16 -24.67 -13.94
N GLY A 320 -0.47 -23.40 -14.21
CA GLY A 320 -1.29 -22.56 -13.33
C GLY A 320 -0.57 -21.30 -12.83
N ALA A 321 0.42 -20.79 -13.57
CA ALA A 321 0.88 -19.43 -13.36
C ALA A 321 -0.25 -18.44 -13.67
N ASP A 322 -0.39 -17.39 -12.86
CA ASP A 322 -1.49 -16.44 -12.93
C ASP A 322 -1.23 -15.35 -14.00
N VAL A 323 0.03 -14.98 -14.22
CA VAL A 323 0.47 -13.90 -15.12
C VAL A 323 1.72 -14.32 -15.88
N GLY A 324 1.84 -13.88 -17.14
CA GLY A 324 3.05 -14.06 -17.95
C GLY A 324 3.93 -12.82 -17.98
N LEU A 325 5.24 -13.01 -18.02
CA LEU A 325 6.24 -11.95 -18.24
C LEU A 325 7.25 -12.42 -19.29
N LEU A 326 7.27 -11.76 -20.44
CA LEU A 326 8.30 -11.96 -21.45
C LEU A 326 9.29 -10.80 -21.34
N GLU A 327 10.54 -11.12 -20.99
CA GLU A 327 11.56 -10.10 -20.72
C GLU A 327 12.29 -9.65 -22.00
N GLY A 328 12.50 -8.34 -22.11
CA GLY A 328 13.44 -7.78 -23.08
C GLY A 328 12.93 -7.71 -24.53
N PHE A 329 11.63 -7.44 -24.74
CA PHE A 329 11.08 -7.17 -26.08
C PHE A 329 11.99 -6.23 -26.88
N THR A 330 12.18 -6.47 -28.18
CA THR A 330 13.04 -5.63 -29.02
C THR A 330 12.27 -4.64 -29.90
N SER A 331 10.93 -4.72 -29.92
CA SER A 331 10.05 -3.78 -30.63
C SER A 331 8.68 -3.67 -29.95
N LYS A 332 7.95 -2.58 -30.21
CA LYS A 332 6.59 -2.38 -29.69
C LYS A 332 5.59 -3.35 -30.32
N GLU A 333 5.80 -3.69 -31.59
CA GLU A 333 4.99 -4.65 -32.35
C GLU A 333 5.11 -6.04 -31.75
N MET A 334 6.33 -6.46 -31.35
CA MET A 334 6.55 -7.72 -30.66
C MET A 334 5.82 -7.76 -29.31
N ALA A 335 5.88 -6.67 -28.54
CA ALA A 335 5.17 -6.57 -27.27
C ALA A 335 3.64 -6.69 -27.46
N ALA A 336 3.08 -5.98 -28.45
CA ALA A 336 1.66 -6.07 -28.79
C ALA A 336 1.27 -7.47 -29.31
N GLN A 337 2.16 -8.13 -30.06
CA GLN A 337 1.92 -9.48 -30.57
C GLN A 337 1.90 -10.51 -29.42
N ALA A 338 2.78 -10.38 -28.42
CA ALA A 338 2.79 -11.27 -27.26
C ALA A 338 1.48 -11.24 -26.48
N VAL A 339 0.91 -10.04 -26.30
CA VAL A 339 -0.42 -9.89 -25.66
C VAL A 339 -1.49 -10.63 -26.45
N LYS A 340 -1.49 -10.53 -27.78
CA LYS A 340 -2.45 -11.23 -28.64
C LYS A 340 -2.29 -12.75 -28.57
N ASP A 341 -1.05 -13.24 -28.63
CA ASP A 341 -0.74 -14.68 -28.69
C ASP A 341 -1.02 -15.40 -27.37
N LEU A 342 -0.93 -14.70 -26.24
CA LEU A 342 -1.18 -15.24 -24.91
C LEU A 342 -2.56 -14.90 -24.35
N ALA A 343 -3.37 -14.12 -25.07
CA ALA A 343 -4.73 -13.78 -24.68
C ALA A 343 -5.57 -15.05 -24.35
N PRO A 344 -6.54 -14.96 -23.43
CA PRO A 344 -6.84 -13.83 -22.53
C PRO A 344 -5.97 -13.79 -21.27
N TRP A 345 -4.77 -14.40 -21.27
CA TRP A 345 -3.91 -14.43 -20.08
C TRP A 345 -3.31 -13.05 -19.81
N PRO A 346 -3.35 -12.53 -18.56
CA PRO A 346 -2.74 -11.25 -18.23
C PRO A 346 -1.22 -11.32 -18.43
N LEU A 347 -0.68 -10.30 -19.10
CA LEU A 347 0.75 -10.10 -19.21
C LEU A 347 1.22 -8.91 -18.39
N LEU A 348 2.43 -9.04 -17.86
CA LEU A 348 3.20 -8.00 -17.21
C LEU A 348 4.25 -7.48 -18.20
N LEU A 349 4.37 -6.15 -18.29
CA LEU A 349 5.45 -5.47 -18.99
C LEU A 349 6.49 -4.94 -17.99
N ASN A 350 7.74 -5.36 -18.14
CA ASN A 350 8.87 -4.76 -17.42
C ASN A 350 9.45 -3.61 -18.24
N MET A 351 9.22 -2.38 -17.78
CA MET A 351 9.70 -1.19 -18.46
C MET A 351 10.96 -0.65 -17.80
N VAL A 352 12.11 -1.06 -18.33
CA VAL A 352 13.41 -0.47 -18.01
C VAL A 352 13.88 0.36 -19.18
N GLU A 353 13.98 1.67 -18.96
CA GLU A 353 14.47 2.62 -19.95
C GLU A 353 15.96 2.42 -20.21
N ASN A 354 16.40 2.76 -21.43
CA ASN A 354 17.79 2.58 -21.89
C ASN A 354 18.28 1.11 -21.88
N GLY A 355 17.35 0.15 -21.86
CA GLY A 355 17.62 -1.28 -22.03
C GLY A 355 17.37 -1.76 -23.46
N ALA A 356 17.12 -3.06 -23.59
CA ALA A 356 16.75 -3.70 -24.86
C ALA A 356 15.36 -3.27 -25.36
N THR A 357 14.45 -2.93 -24.45
CA THR A 357 13.05 -2.64 -24.75
C THR A 357 12.84 -1.18 -25.14
N PRO A 358 12.20 -0.90 -26.30
CA PRO A 358 11.83 0.47 -26.62
C PRO A 358 10.88 1.02 -25.56
N VAL A 359 10.97 2.32 -25.30
CA VAL A 359 10.10 2.97 -24.31
C VAL A 359 8.65 2.86 -24.74
N ILE A 360 7.84 2.18 -23.91
CA ILE A 360 6.39 2.03 -24.03
C ILE A 360 5.78 2.80 -22.87
N THR A 361 4.85 3.71 -23.16
CA THR A 361 4.14 4.48 -22.13
C THR A 361 3.04 3.64 -21.46
N THR A 362 2.55 4.06 -20.30
CA THR A 362 1.42 3.40 -19.64
C THR A 362 0.15 3.37 -20.51
N ASN A 363 -0.09 4.43 -21.29
CA ASN A 363 -1.23 4.48 -22.22
C ASN A 363 -1.07 3.44 -23.34
N GLU A 364 0.10 3.41 -23.99
CA GLU A 364 0.39 2.42 -25.04
C GLU A 364 0.31 0.98 -24.48
N ALA A 365 0.85 0.72 -23.29
CA ALA A 365 0.77 -0.60 -22.66
C ALA A 365 -0.67 -1.02 -22.38
N LYS A 366 -1.52 -0.09 -21.90
CA LYS A 366 -2.96 -0.32 -21.69
C LYS A 366 -3.67 -0.61 -23.01
N GLU A 367 -3.40 0.16 -24.05
CA GLU A 367 -3.97 -0.03 -25.40
C GLU A 367 -3.55 -1.36 -26.03
N MET A 368 -2.31 -1.80 -25.81
CA MET A 368 -1.83 -3.12 -26.24
C MET A 368 -2.52 -4.27 -25.52
N GLY A 369 -3.06 -4.04 -24.31
CA GLY A 369 -3.73 -5.02 -23.47
C GLY A 369 -2.88 -5.62 -22.35
N PHE A 370 -1.75 -5.02 -22.00
CA PHE A 370 -1.02 -5.41 -20.78
C PHE A 370 -1.88 -5.13 -19.54
N ARG A 371 -1.74 -5.99 -18.53
CA ARG A 371 -2.50 -5.87 -17.27
C ARG A 371 -1.68 -5.32 -16.12
N ILE A 372 -0.36 -5.53 -16.15
CA ILE A 372 0.57 -5.03 -15.14
C ILE A 372 1.76 -4.39 -15.85
N MET A 373 2.27 -3.29 -15.30
CA MET A 373 3.49 -2.65 -15.79
C MET A 373 4.37 -2.25 -14.60
N ILE A 374 5.61 -2.75 -14.60
CA ILE A 374 6.60 -2.44 -13.56
C ILE A 374 7.66 -1.49 -14.12
N PHE A 375 8.13 -0.55 -13.29
CA PHE A 375 9.20 0.38 -13.62
C PHE A 375 10.39 0.15 -12.68
N SER A 376 11.16 -0.90 -12.95
CA SER A 376 12.16 -1.46 -12.02
C SER A 376 13.16 -0.44 -11.46
N PHE A 377 13.50 0.60 -12.23
CA PHE A 377 14.51 1.60 -11.88
C PHE A 377 13.92 2.96 -11.43
N ALA A 378 12.60 3.04 -11.25
CA ALA A 378 11.86 4.29 -10.99
C ALA A 378 12.41 5.09 -9.80
N SER A 379 12.92 4.42 -8.77
CA SER A 379 13.50 5.08 -7.58
C SER A 379 15.03 5.03 -7.53
N ILE A 380 15.67 3.94 -7.95
CA ILE A 380 17.13 3.79 -7.80
C ILE A 380 17.93 4.66 -8.76
N ALA A 381 17.46 4.85 -10.00
CA ALA A 381 18.14 5.70 -10.97
C ALA A 381 18.19 7.18 -10.53
N PRO A 382 17.06 7.82 -10.12
CA PRO A 382 17.14 9.18 -9.61
C PRO A 382 17.92 9.28 -8.29
N ALA A 383 17.84 8.27 -7.41
CA ALA A 383 18.65 8.23 -6.19
C ALA A 383 20.16 8.19 -6.50
N TYR A 384 20.58 7.36 -7.46
CA TYR A 384 21.97 7.30 -7.93
C TYR A 384 22.49 8.67 -8.37
N VAL A 385 21.75 9.36 -9.24
CA VAL A 385 22.14 10.69 -9.75
C VAL A 385 22.23 11.71 -8.62
N ALA A 386 21.22 11.75 -7.74
CA ALA A 386 21.16 12.72 -6.64
C ALA A 386 22.25 12.48 -5.59
N ILE A 387 22.49 11.23 -5.20
CA ILE A 387 23.54 10.88 -4.23
C ILE A 387 24.92 11.19 -4.81
N GLN A 388 25.18 10.77 -6.05
CA GLN A 388 26.47 11.00 -6.70
C GLN A 388 26.79 12.50 -6.78
N SER A 389 25.90 13.29 -7.36
CA SER A 389 26.10 14.74 -7.52
C SER A 389 26.27 15.47 -6.18
N THR A 390 25.53 15.05 -5.14
CA THR A 390 25.66 15.61 -3.79
C THR A 390 27.03 15.30 -3.17
N LEU A 391 27.54 14.07 -3.32
CA LEU A 391 28.85 13.68 -2.78
C LEU A 391 30.01 14.32 -3.55
N GLU A 392 29.87 14.50 -4.86
CA GLU A 392 30.82 15.25 -5.68
C GLU A 392 30.90 16.71 -5.22
N ARG A 393 29.74 17.34 -4.97
CA ARG A 393 29.68 18.70 -4.42
C ARG A 393 30.31 18.79 -3.04
N LEU A 394 30.00 17.86 -2.14
CA LEU A 394 30.62 17.80 -0.81
C LEU A 394 32.14 17.76 -0.91
N LYS A 395 32.66 16.94 -1.81
CA LYS A 395 34.11 16.80 -2.04
C LYS A 395 34.73 18.09 -2.59
N ALA A 396 34.04 18.78 -3.49
CA ALA A 396 34.56 19.98 -4.16
C ALA A 396 34.43 21.25 -3.30
N GLU A 397 33.32 21.42 -2.58
CA GLU A 397 32.94 22.68 -1.92
C GLU A 397 32.89 22.57 -0.38
N GLY A 398 32.92 21.37 0.18
CA GLY A 398 32.75 21.15 1.63
C GLY A 398 31.32 21.34 2.14
N VAL A 399 30.34 21.46 1.24
CA VAL A 399 28.92 21.66 1.55
C VAL A 399 28.02 20.79 0.69
N LEU A 400 26.85 20.41 1.23
CA LEU A 400 25.89 19.53 0.55
C LEU A 400 24.95 20.28 -0.41
N GLY A 401 24.56 21.51 -0.06
CA GLY A 401 23.50 22.24 -0.78
C GLY A 401 22.09 21.70 -0.52
N THR A 402 21.85 21.04 0.61
CA THR A 402 20.54 20.50 1.01
C THR A 402 19.45 21.60 0.98
N PRO A 403 18.27 21.34 0.38
CA PRO A 403 17.15 22.28 0.40
C PRO A 403 16.77 22.68 1.83
N LYS A 404 16.45 23.96 2.04
CA LYS A 404 16.17 24.51 3.40
C LYS A 404 14.98 23.85 4.08
N ASP A 405 14.04 23.32 3.31
CA ASP A 405 12.82 22.64 3.77
C ASP A 405 13.04 21.14 4.01
N LEU A 406 14.17 20.57 3.59
CA LEU A 406 14.53 19.18 3.87
C LEU A 406 15.30 19.09 5.20
N THR A 407 14.54 18.99 6.29
CA THR A 407 15.05 18.83 7.65
C THR A 407 15.03 17.35 8.09
N PRO A 408 15.75 16.98 9.17
CA PRO A 408 15.60 15.65 9.76
C PRO A 408 14.14 15.31 10.09
N LEU A 409 13.39 16.28 10.62
CA LEU A 409 11.97 16.13 10.92
C LEU A 409 11.15 15.79 9.67
N LYS A 410 11.41 16.48 8.54
CA LYS A 410 10.73 16.21 7.25
C LYS A 410 11.02 14.78 6.77
N LEU A 411 12.26 14.32 6.93
CA LEU A 411 12.64 12.95 6.55
C LEU A 411 12.02 11.90 7.46
N PHE A 412 12.00 12.11 8.78
CA PHE A 412 11.35 11.20 9.72
C PHE A 412 9.83 11.17 9.53
N ASP A 413 9.22 12.32 9.22
CA ASP A 413 7.82 12.40 8.83
C ASP A 413 7.53 11.55 7.58
N MET A 414 8.42 11.57 6.57
CA MET A 414 8.33 10.66 5.42
C MET A 414 8.31 9.18 5.85
N CYS A 415 9.07 8.84 6.87
CA CYS A 415 9.21 7.49 7.41
C CYS A 415 8.17 7.10 8.47
N GLY A 416 7.09 7.87 8.65
CA GLY A 416 5.99 7.51 9.55
C GLY A 416 6.15 8.01 10.99
N LEU A 417 6.95 9.05 11.23
CA LEU A 417 7.10 9.62 12.57
C LEU A 417 5.77 9.94 13.27
N GLN A 418 4.83 10.58 12.57
CA GLN A 418 3.54 10.97 13.17
C GLN A 418 2.71 9.74 13.58
N GLU A 419 2.73 8.69 12.75
CA GLU A 419 2.08 7.40 13.04
C GLU A 419 2.66 6.77 14.32
N LEU A 420 3.98 6.75 14.45
CA LEU A 420 4.66 6.18 15.62
C LEU A 420 4.45 7.01 16.89
N MET A 421 4.44 8.35 16.78
CA MET A 421 4.12 9.23 17.91
C MET A 421 2.67 9.03 18.38
N ALA A 422 1.73 8.86 17.45
CA ALA A 422 0.34 8.57 17.80
C ALA A 422 0.22 7.27 18.57
N ILE A 423 0.93 6.20 18.16
CA ILE A 423 0.96 4.93 18.89
C ILE A 423 1.46 5.10 20.34
N ASP A 424 2.55 5.86 20.57
CA ASP A 424 3.04 6.13 21.93
C ASP A 424 1.97 6.83 22.78
N MET A 425 1.36 7.90 22.25
CA MET A 425 0.35 8.67 22.97
C MET A 425 -0.93 7.87 23.25
N GLU A 426 -1.42 7.11 22.27
CA GLU A 426 -2.61 6.26 22.40
C GLU A 426 -2.39 5.10 23.38
N ALA A 427 -1.15 4.60 23.49
CA ALA A 427 -0.77 3.62 24.50
C ALA A 427 -0.62 4.21 25.92
N GLY A 428 -0.85 5.52 26.09
CA GLY A 428 -0.64 6.25 27.36
C GLY A 428 0.82 6.62 27.63
N GLY A 429 1.69 6.50 26.62
CA GLY A 429 3.05 6.98 26.63
C GLY A 429 3.11 8.50 26.65
N SER A 430 4.23 9.00 27.15
CA SER A 430 4.49 10.45 27.26
C SER A 430 5.85 10.82 26.68
N SER A 431 6.38 10.00 25.77
CA SER A 431 7.72 10.20 25.21
C SER A 431 7.75 11.41 24.28
N PHE A 432 6.61 11.74 23.67
CA PHE A 432 6.49 12.75 22.61
C PHE A 432 5.46 13.87 22.87
N VAL A 433 5.00 14.05 24.12
CA VAL A 433 3.94 15.02 24.45
C VAL A 433 4.32 16.47 24.13
N ASN A 434 5.62 16.77 24.13
CA ASN A 434 6.16 18.09 23.81
C ASN A 434 6.64 18.19 22.35
N GLY A 435 6.31 17.23 21.50
CA GLY A 435 6.81 17.12 20.13
C GLY A 435 8.21 16.50 20.04
N VAL A 436 8.84 16.70 18.88
CA VAL A 436 10.19 16.23 18.54
C VAL A 436 11.03 17.33 17.92
#